data_AF-A0A954RQQ1-F1
#
_entry.id   AF-A0A954RQQ1-F1
#
_cell.length_a   1.000
_cell.length_b   1.000
_cell.length_c   1.000
_cell.angle_alpha   90.00
_cell.angle_beta   90.00
_cell.angle_gamma   90.00
#
_symmetry.space_group_name_H-M   'P 1'
#
loop_
_entity.id
_entity.type
_entity.pdbx_description
1 polymer ?
#
loop_
_entity_poly.entity_id
_entity_poly.type
_entity_poly.pdbx_seq_one_letter_code
_entity_poly.pdbx_strand_id
1 'polypeptide(L)' 'MAHDDQCTAINDVLQLLADQGFDGMAQAIEILLNEAMKLERAETLGASPYQRSENRRGYAN' A
#
# COMPACT_ATOMS: atom_id res chain seq x y z
N MET A 1 -11.50 10.18 1.01
CA MET A 1 -11.32 9.14 -0.03
C MET A 1 -9.97 8.43 0.17
N ALA A 2 -9.74 7.84 1.35
CA ALA A 2 -8.50 7.11 1.68
C ALA A 2 -8.82 5.76 2.37
N HIS A 3 -10.05 5.27 2.18
CA HIS A 3 -10.52 3.98 2.71
C HIS A 3 -10.75 2.96 1.58
N ASP A 4 -10.63 3.36 0.30
CA ASP A 4 -10.81 2.46 -0.86
C ASP A 4 -9.51 1.77 -1.31
N ASP A 5 -8.35 2.41 -1.13
CA ASP A 5 -7.08 1.91 -1.66
C ASP A 5 -6.53 0.68 -0.92
N GLN A 6 -6.81 0.54 0.38
CA GLN A 6 -6.37 -0.63 1.15
C GLN A 6 -7.25 -1.86 0.93
N CYS A 7 -8.52 -1.65 0.60
CA CYS A 7 -9.45 -2.73 0.30
C CYS A 7 -9.16 -3.35 -1.08
N THR A 8 -8.68 -2.54 -2.04
CA THR A 8 -8.33 -3.00 -3.39
C THR A 8 -7.08 -3.87 -3.41
N ALA A 9 -6.00 -3.48 -2.73
CA ALA A 9 -4.76 -4.26 -2.72
C ALA A 9 -4.91 -5.68 -2.13
N ILE A 10 -5.73 -5.83 -1.07
CA ILE A 10 -6.02 -7.15 -0.49
C ILE A 10 -6.81 -8.01 -1.49
N ASN A 11 -7.77 -7.42 -2.20
CA ASN A 11 -8.53 -8.13 -3.22
C ASN A 11 -7.65 -8.56 -4.39
N ASP A 12 -6.74 -7.71 -4.84
CA ASP A 12 -5.80 -8.02 -5.93
C ASP A 12 -4.90 -9.21 -5.58
N VAL A 13 -4.39 -9.24 -4.34
CA VAL A 13 -3.58 -10.36 -3.82
C VAL A 13 -4.39 -11.65 -3.75
N LEU A 14 -5.62 -11.60 -3.24
CA LEU A 14 -6.48 -12.77 -3.14
C LEU A 14 -6.85 -13.33 -4.52
N GLN A 15 -7.13 -12.45 -5.48
CA GLN A 15 -7.45 -12.85 -6.85
C GLN A 15 -6.24 -13.50 -7.53
N LEU A 16 -5.05 -12.92 -7.38
CA LEU A 16 -3.83 -13.48 -7.94
C LEU A 16 -3.51 -14.88 -7.39
N LEU A 17 -3.68 -15.08 -6.08
CA LEU A 17 -3.49 -16.39 -5.44
C LEU A 17 -4.56 -17.40 -5.88
N ALA A 18 -5.80 -16.96 -6.07
CA ALA A 18 -6.88 -17.82 -6.56
C ALA A 18 -6.64 -18.27 -8.01
N ASP A 19 -6.11 -17.39 -8.86
CA ASP A 19 -5.91 -17.65 -10.29
C ASP A 19 -4.61 -18.41 -10.59
N GLN A 20 -3.53 -18.16 -9.83
CA GLN A 20 -2.19 -18.67 -10.13
C GLN A 20 -1.62 -19.62 -9.06
N GLY A 21 -2.33 -19.83 -7.95
CA GLY A 21 -1.79 -20.59 -6.82
C GLY A 21 -0.49 -19.96 -6.29
N PHE A 22 0.47 -20.80 -5.90
CA PHE A 22 1.75 -20.31 -5.36
C PHE A 22 2.68 -19.68 -6.40
N ASP A 23 2.42 -19.87 -7.71
CA ASP A 23 3.21 -19.24 -8.77
C ASP A 23 3.05 -17.71 -8.76
N GLY A 24 1.90 -17.21 -8.27
CA GLY A 24 1.63 -15.78 -8.07
C GLY A 24 2.11 -15.23 -6.71
N MET A 25 2.69 -16.05 -5.83
CA MET A 25 3.00 -15.64 -4.45
C MET A 25 4.05 -14.52 -4.39
N ALA A 26 5.04 -14.53 -5.27
CA ALA A 26 6.06 -13.48 -5.31
C ALA A 26 5.44 -12.10 -5.63
N GLN A 27 4.55 -12.05 -6.61
CA GLN A 27 3.82 -10.84 -6.99
C GLN A 27 2.83 -10.40 -5.89
N ALA A 28 2.15 -11.35 -5.25
CA ALA A 28 1.30 -11.05 -4.09
C ALA A 28 2.09 -10.40 -2.95
N ILE A 29 3.26 -10.94 -2.61
CA ILE A 29 4.15 -10.39 -1.57
C ILE A 29 4.67 -9.00 -1.98
N GLU A 30 5.02 -8.81 -3.26
CA GLU A 30 5.44 -7.51 -3.78
C GLU A 30 4.36 -6.44 -3.60
N ILE A 31 3.10 -6.75 -3.94
CA ILE A 31 1.96 -5.84 -3.76
C ILE A 31 1.80 -5.47 -2.28
N LEU A 32 1.81 -6.47 -1.39
CA LEU A 32 1.66 -6.24 0.05
C LEU A 32 2.79 -5.39 0.62
N LEU A 33 4.04 -5.65 0.22
CA LEU A 33 5.20 -4.88 0.66
C LEU A 33 5.12 -3.43 0.19
N ASN A 34 4.73 -3.20 -1.06
CA ASN A 34 4.57 -1.84 -1.59
C ASN A 34 3.51 -1.05 -0.80
N GLU A 35 2.38 -1.66 -0.46
CA GLU A 35 1.35 -1.01 0.35
C GLU A 35 1.80 -0.76 1.80
N ALA A 36 2.49 -1.72 2.41
CA ALA A 36 3.07 -1.54 3.74
C ALA A 36 4.06 -0.36 3.76
N MET A 37 4.91 -0.23 2.74
CA MET A 37 5.84 0.89 2.61
C MET A 37 5.13 2.23 2.43
N LYS A 38 3.98 2.27 1.73
CA LYS A 38 3.17 3.50 1.62
C LYS A 38 2.62 3.92 2.97
N LEU A 39 2.15 2.96 3.77
CA LEU A 39 1.63 3.22 5.12
C LEU A 39 2.73 3.72 6.05
N GLU A 40 3.86 3.02 6.13
CA GLU A 40 5.01 3.40 6.96
C GLU A 40 5.54 4.79 6.59
N ARG A 41 5.57 5.11 5.28
CA ARG A 41 5.96 6.44 4.81
C ARG A 41 4.96 7.51 5.22
N ALA A 42 3.66 7.25 5.15
CA ALA A 42 2.66 8.21 5.59
C ALA A 42 2.77 8.51 7.10
N GLU A 43 3.02 7.48 7.92
CA GLU A 43 3.27 7.63 9.36
C GLU A 43 4.55 8.42 9.62
N THR A 44 5.64 8.07 8.95
CA THR A 44 6.94 8.76 9.06
C THR A 44 6.82 10.23 8.64
N LEU A 45 6.12 10.52 7.55
CA LEU A 45 5.91 11.90 7.10
C LEU A 45 4.85 12.65 7.92
N GLY A 46 4.03 11.98 8.73
CA GLY A 46 2.92 12.60 9.46
C GLY A 46 1.82 13.14 8.54
N ALA A 47 1.72 12.59 7.33
CA ALA A 47 0.76 13.00 6.31
C ALA A 47 0.59 11.90 5.26
N SER A 48 -0.65 11.63 4.86
CA SER A 48 -0.97 10.77 3.72
C SER A 48 -0.45 11.36 2.39
N PRO A 49 -0.38 10.53 1.32
CA PRO A 49 -0.02 11.02 -0.01
C PRO A 49 -0.88 12.22 -0.42
N TYR A 50 -0.22 13.27 -0.91
CA TYR A 50 -0.83 14.54 -1.32
C TYR A 50 -1.61 15.30 -0.24
N GLN A 51 -1.67 14.80 0.99
CA GLN A 51 -2.34 15.47 2.10
C GLN A 51 -1.52 16.68 2.55
N ARG A 52 -2.17 17.84 2.59
CA ARG A 52 -1.64 19.03 3.27
C ARG A 52 -1.85 18.87 4.76
N SER A 53 -0.76 18.90 5.52
CA SER A 53 -0.74 18.76 6.97
C SER A 53 0.33 19.68 7.52
N GLU A 54 0.00 20.47 8.55
CA GLU A 54 0.97 21.32 9.25
C GLU A 54 2.01 20.48 10.01
N ASN A 55 1.63 19.26 10.40
CA ASN A 55 2.51 18.31 11.08
C ASN A 55 3.39 17.49 10.13
N ARG A 56 3.40 17.81 8.82
CA ARG A 56 4.19 17.08 7.83
C ARG A 56 5.69 17.25 8.11
N ARG A 57 6.41 16.14 8.23
CA ARG A 57 7.83 16.08 8.61
C ARG A 57 8.80 16.00 7.42
N GLY A 58 8.31 16.06 6.19
CA GLY A 58 9.13 16.03 4.98
C GLY A 58 8.35 15.67 3.71
N TYR A 59 9.10 15.34 2.65
CA TYR A 59 8.56 14.89 1.37
C TYR A 59 9.14 13.54 0.97
N ALA A 60 8.33 12.72 0.32
CA ALA A 60 8.80 11.51 -0.35
C ALA A 60 9.65 11.87 -1.57
N ASN A 61 10.63 11.04 -1.89
CA ASN A 61 11.43 11.13 -3.13
C ASN A 61 10.65 10.63 -4.35
#